data_AF-C4YAM7-F1
#
_entry.id   AF-C4YAM7-F1
#
_cell.length_a   1.000
_cell.length_b   1.000
_cell.length_c   1.000
_cell.angle_alpha   90.00
_cell.angle_beta   90.00
_cell.angle_gamma   90.00
#
_symmetry.space_group_name_H-M   'P 1'
#
loop_
_entity.id
_entity.type
_entity.pdbx_description
1 polymer ?
#
loop_
_entity_poly.entity_id
_entity_poly.type
_entity_poly.pdbx_seq_one_letter_code
_entity_poly.pdbx_strand_id
1 'polypeptide(L)'
;MSDELGAIKSQIQDHLVSSGNYDVISKQLKLRLYESGWFDSVTQAASAELEKQHAEPLNFERLYETLRPQAEKMVPPQVREDVMAKIREYLDSTIE
;
A
#
# COMPACT_ATOMS: atom_id res chain seq x y z
N MET A 1 -26.71 3.58 3.12
CA MET A 1 -25.57 3.93 4.01
C MET A 1 -24.26 3.23 3.63
N SER A 2 -24.04 1.91 3.81
CA SER A 2 -22.76 1.28 3.37
C SER A 2 -22.53 1.36 1.85
N ASP A 3 -23.57 1.19 1.04
CA ASP A 3 -23.45 1.26 -0.42
C ASP A 3 -23.16 2.69 -0.93
N GLU A 4 -23.70 3.72 -0.27
CA GLU A 4 -23.42 5.13 -0.61
C GLU A 4 -21.96 5.50 -0.31
N LEU A 5 -21.42 5.05 0.82
CA LEU A 5 -20.00 5.26 1.15
C LEU A 5 -19.08 4.55 0.16
N GLY A 6 -19.47 3.35 -0.30
CA GLY A 6 -18.76 2.63 -1.35
C GLY A 6 -18.76 3.39 -2.67
N ALA A 7 -19.91 3.91 -3.09
CA ALA A 7 -20.06 4.70 -4.31
C ALA A 7 -19.23 5.99 -4.27
N ILE A 8 -19.28 6.74 -3.15
CA ILE A 8 -18.47 7.95 -2.94
C ILE A 8 -16.97 7.62 -3.01
N LYS A 9 -16.54 6.54 -2.35
CA LYS A 9 -15.14 6.11 -2.41
C LYS A 9 -14.71 5.77 -3.84
N SER A 10 -15.55 5.11 -4.62
CA SER A 10 -15.26 4.79 -6.03
C SER A 10 -15.10 6.06 -6.85
N GLN A 11 -16.03 7.02 -6.74
CA GLN A 11 -15.96 8.29 -7.46
C GLN A 11 -14.70 9.09 -7.12
N ILE A 12 -14.32 9.10 -5.85
CA ILE A 12 -13.06 9.71 -5.39
C ILE A 12 -11.85 9.03 -6.06
N GLN A 13 -11.83 7.70 -6.10
CA GLN A 13 -10.73 6.96 -6.74
C GLN A 13 -10.67 7.25 -8.24
N ASP A 14 -11.80 7.24 -8.93
CA ASP A 14 -11.88 7.54 -10.36
C ASP A 14 -11.39 8.95 -10.67
N HIS A 15 -11.75 9.93 -9.82
CA HIS A 15 -11.26 11.30 -9.94
C HIS A 15 -9.76 11.41 -9.68
N LEU A 16 -9.24 10.76 -8.64
CA LEU A 16 -7.80 10.75 -8.35
C LEU A 16 -6.99 10.13 -9.50
N VAL A 17 -7.54 9.10 -10.16
CA VAL A 17 -6.91 8.48 -11.34
C VAL A 17 -6.97 9.41 -12.55
N SER A 18 -8.13 9.98 -12.87
CA SER A 18 -8.31 10.84 -14.05
C SER A 18 -7.52 12.15 -13.96
N SER A 19 -7.35 12.69 -12.75
CA SER A 19 -6.52 13.88 -12.48
C SER A 19 -5.01 13.58 -12.45
N GLY A 20 -4.59 12.30 -12.48
CA GLY A 20 -3.19 11.88 -12.34
C GLY A 20 -2.64 11.97 -10.91
N ASN A 21 -3.42 12.46 -9.95
CA ASN A 21 -3.02 12.59 -8.54
C ASN A 21 -2.76 11.22 -7.89
N TYR A 22 -3.49 10.18 -8.31
CA TYR A 22 -3.25 8.81 -7.87
C TYR A 22 -1.82 8.34 -8.16
N ASP A 23 -1.32 8.62 -9.37
CA ASP A 23 0.04 8.23 -9.77
C ASP A 23 1.10 8.99 -8.95
N VAL A 24 0.87 10.26 -8.64
CA VAL A 24 1.76 11.07 -7.80
C VAL A 24 1.82 10.50 -6.38
N ILE A 25 0.66 10.23 -5.77
CA ILE A 25 0.57 9.64 -4.43
C ILE A 25 1.24 8.25 -4.41
N SER A 26 0.99 7.42 -5.42
CA SER A 26 1.55 6.07 -5.55
C SER A 26 3.07 6.10 -5.69
N LYS A 27 3.61 6.98 -6.53
CA LYS A 27 5.07 7.17 -6.68
C LYS A 27 5.72 7.62 -5.38
N GLN A 28 5.10 8.56 -4.69
CA GLN A 28 5.63 9.05 -3.43
C GLN A 28 5.58 8.00 -2.31
N LEU A 29 4.49 7.24 -2.21
CA LEU A 29 4.39 6.12 -1.28
C LEU A 29 5.51 5.11 -1.55
N LYS A 30 5.73 4.73 -2.82
CA LYS A 30 6.83 3.83 -3.21
C LYS A 30 8.19 4.38 -2.79
N LEU A 31 8.45 5.66 -3.04
CA LEU A 31 9.69 6.32 -2.65
C LEU A 31 9.89 6.27 -1.13
N ARG A 32 8.87 6.62 -0.34
CA ARG A 32 8.94 6.60 1.13
C ARG A 32 9.13 5.20 1.70
N LEU A 33 8.48 4.19 1.13
CA LEU A 33 8.68 2.79 1.52
C LEU A 33 10.11 2.33 1.19
N TYR A 34 10.67 2.76 0.06
CA TYR A 34 12.06 2.47 -0.28
C TYR A 34 13.04 3.17 0.67
N GLU A 35 12.90 4.49 0.89
CA GLU A 35 13.75 5.30 1.77
C GLU A 35 13.72 4.85 3.24
N SER A 36 12.60 4.27 3.69
CA SER A 36 12.46 3.75 5.06
C SER A 36 13.02 2.33 5.24
N GLY A 37 13.55 1.71 4.18
CA GLY A 37 14.05 0.33 4.22
C GLY A 37 12.93 -0.72 4.32
N TRP A 38 11.67 -0.33 4.12
CA TRP A 38 10.53 -1.26 4.15
C TRP A 38 10.65 -2.32 3.06
N PHE A 39 11.07 -1.93 1.84
CA PHE A 39 11.22 -2.85 0.73
C PHE A 39 12.20 -3.98 1.07
N ASP A 40 13.38 -3.62 1.57
CA ASP A 40 14.41 -4.59 1.97
C ASP A 40 13.93 -5.50 3.11
N SER A 41 13.22 -4.92 4.10
CA SER A 41 12.66 -5.67 5.22
C SER A 41 11.62 -6.69 4.76
N VAL A 42 10.75 -6.33 3.81
CA VAL A 42 9.75 -7.25 3.22
C VAL A 42 10.42 -8.33 2.39
N THR A 43 11.45 -8.00 1.60
CA THR A 43 12.23 -8.99 0.86
C THR A 43 12.90 -9.99 1.81
N GLN A 44 13.50 -9.51 2.90
CA GLN A 44 14.11 -10.38 3.90
C GLN A 44 13.08 -11.29 4.57
N ALA A 45 11.90 -10.77 4.91
CA ALA A 45 10.80 -11.58 5.45
C ALA A 45 10.31 -12.64 4.46
N ALA A 46 10.24 -12.30 3.16
CA ALA A 46 9.89 -13.26 2.11
C ALA A 46 10.92 -14.39 2.00
N SER A 47 12.21 -14.06 1.99
CA SER A 47 13.29 -15.04 1.96
C SER A 47 13.27 -15.96 3.18
N ALA A 48 13.09 -15.40 4.38
CA ALA A 48 12.99 -16.20 5.60
C ALA A 48 11.78 -17.13 5.60
N GLU A 49 10.65 -16.72 5.00
CA GLU A 49 9.47 -17.57 4.87
C GLU A 49 9.67 -18.70 3.87
N LEU A 50 10.37 -18.43 2.76
CA LEU A 50 10.74 -19.45 1.78
C LEU A 50 11.73 -20.47 2.34
N GLU A 51 12.69 -20.03 3.15
CA GLU A 51 13.64 -20.94 3.82
C GLU A 51 12.93 -21.90 4.76
N LYS A 52 11.94 -21.45 5.54
CA LYS A 52 11.15 -22.33 6.41
C LYS A 52 10.38 -23.43 5.66
N GLN A 53 10.04 -23.19 4.39
CA GLN A 53 9.25 -24.11 3.56
C GLN A 53 10.10 -25.21 2.91
N HIS A 54 11.28 -25.54 3.47
CA HIS A 54 12.34 -26.49 3.03
C HIS A 54 11.97 -27.74 2.18
N ALA A 55 10.70 -28.16 2.08
CA ALA A 55 10.25 -29.32 1.31
C ALA A 55 8.97 -29.11 0.46
N GLU A 56 8.35 -27.93 0.47
CA GLU A 56 7.13 -27.67 -0.32
C GLU A 56 7.43 -26.94 -1.64
N PRO A 57 6.66 -27.20 -2.71
CA PRO A 57 6.81 -26.46 -3.95
C PRO A 57 6.50 -24.97 -3.73
N LEU A 58 7.43 -24.11 -4.19
CA LEU A 58 7.28 -22.66 -4.19
C LEU A 58 5.93 -22.25 -4.81
N ASN A 59 5.06 -21.66 -3.98
CA ASN A 59 3.77 -21.12 -4.40
C ASN A 59 3.71 -19.62 -4.07
N PHE A 60 3.60 -18.80 -5.11
CA PHE A 60 3.54 -17.35 -4.97
C PHE A 60 2.30 -16.87 -4.20
N GLU A 61 1.11 -17.42 -4.49
CA GLU A 61 -0.12 -16.99 -3.81
C GLU A 61 -0.04 -17.25 -2.31
N ARG A 62 0.41 -18.44 -1.90
CA ARG A 62 0.58 -18.77 -0.48
C ARG A 62 1.60 -17.87 0.21
N LEU A 63 2.73 -17.59 -0.45
CA LEU A 63 3.72 -16.64 0.06
C LEU A 63 3.12 -15.24 0.19
N TYR A 64 2.40 -14.78 -0.82
CA TYR A 64 1.77 -13.47 -0.83
C TYR A 64 0.71 -13.33 0.27
N GLU A 65 -0.19 -14.29 0.43
CA GLU A 65 -1.21 -14.29 1.48
C GLU A 65 -0.62 -14.27 2.89
N THR A 66 0.51 -14.96 3.08
CA THR A 66 1.21 -15.02 4.38
C THR A 66 2.00 -13.75 4.65
N LEU A 67 2.67 -13.21 3.62
CA LEU A 67 3.57 -12.07 3.73
C LEU A 67 2.82 -10.73 3.75
N ARG A 68 1.75 -10.58 2.96
CA ARG A 68 0.98 -9.34 2.85
C ARG A 68 0.59 -8.73 4.20
N PRO A 69 -0.07 -9.44 5.14
CA PRO A 69 -0.44 -8.85 6.43
C PRO A 69 0.76 -8.47 7.29
N GLN A 70 1.92 -9.10 7.10
CA GLN A 70 3.17 -8.73 7.79
C GLN A 70 3.74 -7.45 7.16
N ALA A 71 3.81 -7.41 5.84
CA ALA A 71 4.27 -6.26 5.07
C ALA A 71 3.43 -5.01 5.38
N GLU A 72 2.10 -5.14 5.47
CA GLU A 72 1.19 -4.04 5.88
C GLU A 72 1.48 -3.53 7.31
N LYS A 73 1.83 -4.42 8.25
CA LYS A 73 2.20 -4.05 9.63
C LYS A 73 3.60 -3.44 9.73
N MET A 74 4.50 -3.79 8.82
CA MET A 74 5.88 -3.29 8.79
C MET A 74 5.95 -1.85 8.25
N VAL A 75 4.88 -1.32 7.67
CA VAL A 75 4.85 0.06 7.19
C VAL A 75 5.10 1.02 8.36
N PRO A 76 6.14 1.88 8.29
CA PRO A 76 6.41 2.83 9.35
C PRO A 76 5.21 3.77 9.58
N PRO A 77 4.84 4.07 10.85
CA PRO A 77 3.72 4.96 11.15
C PRO A 77 3.84 6.33 10.46
N GLN A 78 5.05 6.89 10.45
CA GLN A 78 5.34 8.16 9.81
C GLN A 78 5.07 8.14 8.29
N VAL A 79 5.44 7.06 7.59
CA VAL A 79 5.16 6.92 6.14
C VAL A 79 3.66 6.86 5.89
N ARG A 80 2.92 6.14 6.74
CA ARG A 80 1.46 6.07 6.65
C ARG A 80 0.82 7.44 6.89
N GLU A 81 1.27 8.17 7.90
CA GLU A 81 0.76 9.50 8.25
C GLU A 81 1.03 10.51 7.14
N ASP A 82 2.26 10.58 6.62
CA ASP A 82 2.65 11.45 5.51
C ASP A 82 1.77 11.24 4.26
N VAL A 83 1.56 9.97 3.89
CA VAL A 83 0.77 9.64 2.69
C VAL A 83 -0.72 9.89 2.92
N MET A 84 -1.23 9.64 4.13
CA MET A 84 -2.62 9.96 4.49
C MET A 84 -2.88 11.46 4.51
N ALA A 85 -1.94 12.27 5.01
CA ALA A 85 -2.03 13.72 4.99
C ALA A 85 -2.13 14.24 3.55
N LYS A 86 -1.31 13.71 2.64
CA LYS A 86 -1.37 14.05 1.21
C LYS A 86 -2.66 13.62 0.54
N ILE A 87 -3.15 12.41 0.82
CA ILE A 87 -4.46 11.98 0.30
C ILE A 87 -5.54 12.97 0.73
N ARG A 88 -5.58 13.38 2.02
CA ARG A 88 -6.55 14.37 2.50
C ARG A 88 -6.39 15.72 1.80
N GLU A 89 -5.17 16.24 1.70
CA GLU A 89 -4.88 17.49 1.01
C GLU A 89 -5.42 17.50 -0.44
N TYR A 90 -5.23 16.40 -1.17
CA TYR A 90 -5.76 16.25 -2.53
C TYR A 90 -7.28 16.15 -2.60
N LEU A 91 -7.91 15.53 -1.59
CA LEU A 91 -9.37 15.46 -1.53
C LEU A 91 -9.96 16.83 -1.21
N ASP A 92 -9.37 17.54 -0.26
CA ASP A 92 -9.78 18.90 0.12
C ASP A 92 -9.58 19.88 -1.04
N SER A 93 -8.56 19.71 -1.88
CA SER A 93 -8.37 20.53 -3.09
C SER A 93 -9.31 20.17 -4.25
N THR A 94 -9.97 19.02 -4.19
CA THR A 94 -10.80 18.46 -5.27
C THR A 94 -12.30 18.66 -5.00
N ILE A 95 -12.71 18.59 -3.74
CA ILE A 95 -14.09 18.64 -3.30
C ILE A 95 -14.35 20.04 -2.71
N GLU A 96 -15.03 20.91 -3.47
CA GLU A 96 -15.72 22.11 -2.95
C GLU A 96 -17.16 21.78 -2.53
#